data_AF-A0A3M6UJ60-F1
#
_entry.id   AF-A0A3M6UJ60-F1
#
_cell.length_a   1.000
_cell.length_b   1.000
_cell.length_c   1.000
_cell.angle_alpha   90.00
_cell.angle_beta   90.00
_cell.angle_gamma   90.00
#
_symmetry.space_group_name_H-M   'P 1'
#
loop_
_entity.id
_entity.type
_entity.pdbx_description
1 polymer ?
#
loop_
_entity_poly.entity_id
_entity_poly.type
_entity_poly.pdbx_seq_one_letter_code
_entity_poly.pdbx_strand_id
1 'polypeptide(L)'
;MLNLAQTKSEPDEFDELLERTSLRWTLRVGAWLKRFIHNCKHKDKKLGPLLTEEIEDVRRWWIKRVQRRDRETTGYPQISGQLNLKPNAEGVMTCHGRIQGQTLIYLPNREKFTEKLVQQVHCETLHGGVALTMAAVRERYWVPKLRSLVKSVRSKCYGCKRFNATPARNPIPGQLPEDRTTVGAAFEIIGTDFAGSVKYKQGKKSQGNSYLAIFTCSLSRAIHLELMASLETDNFITCLKRFIARRRRPRVIYSDNGGTFIEAEKWLRQLR
;
A
#
# COMPACT_ATOMS: atom_id res chain seq x y z
N MET A 1 25.17 31.87 0.35
CA MET A 1 24.69 31.14 -0.84
C MET A 1 23.21 31.49 -1.03
N LEU A 2 22.89 32.33 -2.01
CA LEU A 2 21.51 32.74 -2.28
C LEU A 2 20.71 31.54 -2.80
N ASN A 3 19.71 31.11 -2.03
CA ASN A 3 18.61 30.28 -2.51
C ASN A 3 17.80 31.13 -3.50
N LEU A 4 18.22 31.18 -4.76
CA LEU A 4 17.36 31.66 -5.84
C LEU A 4 16.24 30.63 -6.00
N ALA A 5 15.06 30.96 -5.47
CA ALA A 5 13.82 30.28 -5.80
C ALA A 5 13.63 30.39 -7.31
N GLN A 6 13.97 29.34 -8.05
CA GLN A 6 13.66 29.25 -9.47
C GLN A 6 12.14 29.34 -9.60
N THR A 7 11.66 30.34 -10.33
CA THR A 7 10.27 30.44 -10.77
C THR A 7 9.95 29.17 -11.54
N LYS A 8 8.99 28.40 -11.04
CA LYS A 8 8.48 27.20 -11.70
C LYS A 8 7.63 27.69 -12.87
N SER A 9 7.84 27.18 -14.08
CA SER A 9 6.93 27.47 -15.19
C SER A 9 5.52 27.03 -14.80
N GLU A 10 4.50 27.80 -15.17
CA GLU A 10 3.12 27.42 -14.94
C GLU A 10 2.83 26.05 -15.60
N PRO A 11 2.13 25.14 -14.91
CA PRO A 11 1.76 23.86 -15.49
C PRO A 11 0.81 24.09 -16.68
N ASP A 12 1.01 23.32 -17.75
CA ASP A 12 0.10 23.35 -18.89
C ASP A 12 -0.58 22.00 -19.14
N GLU A 13 -1.41 21.94 -20.19
CA GLU A 13 -2.23 20.77 -20.53
C GLU A 13 -1.42 19.47 -20.64
N PHE A 14 -0.16 19.55 -21.06
CA PHE A 14 0.73 18.41 -21.16
C PHE A 14 1.16 17.92 -19.77
N ASP A 15 1.45 18.84 -18.85
CA ASP A 15 1.78 18.49 -17.46
C ASP A 15 0.55 17.88 -16.74
N GLU A 16 -0.64 18.41 -16.98
CA GLU A 16 -1.90 17.85 -16.48
C GLU A 16 -2.15 16.42 -17.01
N LEU A 17 -1.88 16.20 -18.31
CA LEU A 17 -1.97 14.87 -18.92
C LEU A 17 -1.05 13.88 -18.22
N LEU A 18 0.19 14.28 -17.94
CA LEU A 18 1.16 13.46 -17.21
C LEU A 18 0.72 13.23 -15.76
N GLU A 19 0.05 14.18 -15.11
CA GLU A 19 -0.45 13.99 -13.75
C GLU A 19 -1.50 12.89 -13.67
N ARG A 20 -2.49 12.96 -14.55
CA ARG A 20 -3.65 12.05 -14.56
C ARG A 20 -3.32 10.66 -15.08
N THR A 21 -2.25 10.50 -15.87
CA THR A 21 -1.96 9.25 -16.58
C THR A 21 -0.57 8.68 -16.27
N SER A 22 -0.32 7.43 -16.69
CA SER A 22 1.00 6.82 -16.61
C SER A 22 1.87 7.26 -17.79
N LEU A 23 3.19 7.36 -17.59
CA LEU A 23 4.11 7.77 -18.67
C LEU A 23 3.97 6.87 -19.91
N ARG A 24 3.85 5.55 -19.71
CA ARG A 24 3.62 4.59 -20.81
C ARG A 24 2.37 4.93 -21.61
N TRP A 25 1.27 5.28 -20.94
CA TRP A 25 0.03 5.67 -21.62
C TRP A 25 0.21 6.99 -22.39
N THR A 26 0.80 8.01 -21.75
CA THR A 26 1.05 9.33 -22.36
C THR A 26 1.90 9.20 -23.64
N LEU A 27 2.96 8.40 -23.59
CA LEU A 27 3.83 8.19 -24.76
C LEU A 27 3.11 7.48 -25.91
N ARG A 28 2.27 6.48 -25.61
CA ARG A 28 1.50 5.76 -26.63
C ARG A 28 0.41 6.61 -27.25
N VAL A 29 -0.30 7.41 -26.47
CA VAL A 29 -1.30 8.34 -26.99
C VAL A 29 -0.64 9.42 -27.86
N GLY A 30 0.48 9.98 -27.41
CA GLY A 30 1.26 10.90 -28.23
C GLY A 30 1.73 10.28 -29.55
N ALA A 31 2.06 8.98 -29.56
CA ALA A 31 2.49 8.27 -30.75
C ALA A 31 1.33 8.08 -31.74
N TRP A 32 0.14 7.72 -31.24
CA TRP A 32 -1.08 7.69 -32.03
C TRP A 32 -1.44 9.05 -32.61
N LEU A 33 -1.34 10.14 -31.83
CA LEU A 33 -1.60 11.49 -32.30
C LEU A 33 -0.62 11.90 -33.41
N LYS A 34 0.68 11.66 -33.24
CA LYS A 34 1.68 11.92 -34.29
C LYS A 34 1.41 11.11 -35.56
N ARG A 35 1.06 9.83 -35.42
CA ARG A 35 0.71 8.96 -36.56
C ARG A 35 -0.54 9.46 -37.27
N PHE A 36 -1.56 9.88 -36.53
CA PHE A 36 -2.77 10.45 -37.10
C PHE A 36 -2.44 11.71 -37.94
N ILE A 37 -1.65 12.64 -37.38
CA ILE A 37 -1.21 13.84 -38.10
C ILE A 37 -0.41 13.47 -39.36
N HIS A 38 0.50 12.49 -39.28
CA HIS A 38 1.24 11.99 -40.44
C HIS A 38 0.30 11.45 -41.52
N ASN A 39 -0.65 10.61 -41.12
CA ASN A 39 -1.65 10.04 -42.02
C ASN A 39 -2.59 11.10 -42.59
N CYS A 40 -2.83 12.23 -41.94
CA CYS A 40 -3.58 13.33 -42.53
C CYS A 40 -2.76 14.10 -43.60
N LYS A 41 -1.43 14.20 -43.42
CA LYS A 41 -0.55 15.03 -44.26
C LYS A 41 0.11 14.27 -45.41
N HIS A 42 0.29 12.96 -45.31
CA HIS A 42 1.04 12.15 -46.28
C HIS A 42 0.16 11.12 -46.97
N LYS A 43 0.49 10.76 -48.21
CA LYS A 43 -0.19 9.69 -48.97
C LYS A 43 0.20 8.30 -48.44
N ASP A 44 1.45 8.14 -48.02
CA ASP A 44 1.94 6.91 -47.39
C ASP A 44 1.41 6.80 -45.95
N LYS A 45 0.40 5.95 -45.76
CA LYS A 45 -0.30 5.78 -44.49
C LYS A 45 0.38 4.71 -43.66
N LYS A 46 0.67 5.04 -42.40
CA LYS A 46 1.13 4.08 -41.40
C LYS A 46 -0.07 3.36 -40.79
N LEU A 47 -0.08 2.04 -40.89
CA LEU A 47 -1.15 1.16 -40.40
C LEU A 47 -0.60 0.13 -39.39
N GLY A 48 -1.48 -0.55 -38.66
CA GLY A 48 -1.10 -1.61 -37.72
C GLY A 48 -0.71 -1.13 -36.31
N PRO A 49 -0.01 -1.96 -35.51
CA PRO A 49 0.38 -1.60 -34.14
C PRO A 49 1.41 -0.45 -34.10
N LEU A 50 1.51 0.24 -32.96
CA LEU A 50 2.55 1.26 -32.75
C LEU A 50 3.94 0.62 -32.74
N LEU A 51 4.86 1.22 -33.49
CA LEU A 51 6.26 0.84 -33.51
C LEU A 51 7.01 1.50 -32.35
N THR A 52 8.10 0.86 -31.91
CA THR A 52 8.97 1.40 -30.86
C THR A 52 9.52 2.77 -31.23
N GLU A 53 9.89 2.97 -32.51
CA GLU A 53 10.43 4.24 -33.02
C GLU A 53 9.43 5.40 -32.84
N GLU A 54 8.15 5.17 -33.08
CA GLU A 54 7.12 6.21 -32.91
C GLU A 54 6.94 6.61 -31.44
N ILE A 55 7.08 5.65 -30.53
CA ILE A 55 7.04 5.90 -29.09
C ILE A 55 8.30 6.68 -28.66
N GLU A 56 9.47 6.31 -29.19
CA GLU A 56 10.73 7.00 -28.91
C GLU A 56 10.78 8.40 -29.54
N ASP A 57 10.12 8.65 -30.67
CA ASP A 57 9.92 9.98 -31.25
C ASP A 57 9.14 10.92 -30.34
N VAL A 58 8.11 10.38 -29.67
CA VAL A 58 7.31 11.12 -28.70
C VAL A 58 8.11 11.34 -27.42
N ARG A 59 8.83 10.30 -26.95
CA ARG A 59 9.73 10.42 -25.79
C ARG A 59 10.78 11.50 -26.02
N ARG A 60 11.43 11.52 -27.18
CA ARG A 60 12.42 12.54 -27.56
C ARG A 60 11.80 13.93 -27.59
N TRP A 61 10.58 14.08 -28.10
CA TRP A 61 9.88 15.36 -28.06
C TRP A 61 9.66 15.85 -26.62
N TRP A 62 9.22 14.98 -25.71
CA TRP A 62 9.08 15.30 -24.29
C TRP A 62 10.40 15.67 -23.64
N ILE A 63 11.48 14.93 -23.93
CA ILE A 63 12.83 15.22 -23.43
C ILE A 63 13.27 16.62 -23.89
N LYS A 64 13.15 16.93 -25.18
CA LYS A 64 13.51 18.25 -25.72
C LYS A 64 12.67 19.36 -25.10
N ARG A 65 11.38 19.10 -24.85
CA ARG A 65 10.46 20.04 -24.22
C ARG A 65 10.92 20.39 -22.81
N VAL A 66 11.18 19.39 -21.95
CA VAL A 66 11.65 19.65 -20.57
C VAL A 66 13.04 20.29 -20.54
N GLN A 67 13.93 19.91 -21.45
CA GLN A 67 15.24 20.53 -21.58
C GLN A 67 15.16 21.99 -22.01
N ARG A 68 14.18 22.35 -22.85
CA ARG A 68 13.97 23.74 -23.30
C ARG A 68 13.47 24.61 -22.16
N ARG A 69 12.45 24.15 -21.42
CA ARG A 69 11.95 24.86 -20.22
C ARG A 69 13.06 25.06 -19.19
N ASP A 70 13.89 24.03 -18.96
CA ASP A 70 14.99 24.15 -18.02
C ASP A 70 16.02 25.20 -18.46
N ARG A 71 16.26 25.40 -19.77
CA ARG A 71 17.16 26.47 -20.27
C ARG A 71 16.73 27.87 -19.86
N GLU A 72 15.44 28.07 -19.66
CA GLU A 72 14.86 29.37 -19.27
C GLU A 72 15.00 29.62 -17.76
N THR A 73 15.39 28.60 -16.97
CA THR A 73 15.63 28.81 -15.53
C THR A 73 17.01 29.36 -15.21
N THR A 74 17.06 30.21 -14.18
CA THR A 74 18.27 30.91 -13.71
C THR A 74 19.43 30.00 -13.32
N GLY A 75 19.16 28.74 -12.94
CA GLY A 75 20.21 27.77 -12.57
C GLY A 75 20.82 27.01 -13.74
N TYR A 76 20.26 27.13 -14.94
CA TYR A 76 20.71 26.35 -16.10
C TYR A 76 22.16 26.62 -16.52
N PRO A 77 22.65 27.87 -16.60
CA PRO A 77 24.03 28.12 -17.02
C PRO A 77 25.07 27.40 -16.16
N GLN A 78 24.85 27.37 -14.84
CA GLN A 78 25.70 26.65 -13.90
C GLN A 78 25.66 25.13 -14.14
N ILE A 79 24.45 24.57 -14.30
CA ILE A 79 24.27 23.14 -14.55
C ILE A 79 24.90 22.74 -15.89
N SER A 80 24.70 23.55 -16.93
CA SER A 80 25.22 23.33 -18.28
C SER A 80 26.75 23.23 -18.28
N GLY A 81 27.43 24.16 -17.61
CA GLY A 81 28.88 24.14 -17.43
C GLY A 81 29.36 22.94 -16.62
N GLN A 82 28.75 22.66 -15.47
CA GLN A 82 29.13 21.54 -14.59
C GLN A 82 28.91 20.14 -15.18
N LEU A 83 27.98 20.02 -16.14
CA LEU A 83 27.64 18.76 -16.80
C LEU A 83 28.21 18.66 -18.21
N ASN A 84 28.88 19.71 -18.71
CA ASN A 84 29.38 19.81 -20.07
C ASN A 84 28.30 19.40 -21.09
N LEU A 85 27.13 20.06 -20.98
CA LEU A 85 25.97 19.71 -21.79
C LEU A 85 26.22 20.08 -23.26
N LYS A 86 26.05 19.10 -24.15
CA LYS A 86 26.09 19.35 -25.59
C LYS A 86 24.92 18.63 -26.28
N PRO A 87 24.36 19.21 -27.36
CA PRO A 87 23.34 18.53 -28.15
C PRO A 87 23.96 17.33 -28.88
N ASN A 88 23.22 16.23 -28.95
CA ASN A 88 23.51 15.14 -29.86
C ASN A 88 23.03 15.47 -31.29
N ALA A 89 23.21 14.55 -32.25
CA ALA A 89 22.77 14.71 -33.64
C ALA A 89 21.27 15.05 -33.79
N GLU A 90 20.48 14.70 -32.78
CA GLU A 90 19.04 14.92 -32.77
C GLU A 90 18.65 16.18 -32.00
N GLY A 91 19.60 16.95 -31.45
CA GLY A 91 19.35 18.17 -30.66
C GLY A 91 18.91 17.92 -29.21
N VAL A 92 19.06 16.69 -28.70
CA VAL A 92 18.86 16.35 -27.28
C VAL A 92 20.12 16.66 -26.50
N MET A 93 20.00 17.38 -25.38
CA MET A 93 21.14 17.70 -24.53
C MET A 93 21.63 16.46 -23.78
N THR A 94 22.93 16.21 -23.85
CA THR A 94 23.61 15.06 -23.24
C THR A 94 24.81 15.52 -22.42
N CYS A 95 25.10 14.80 -21.34
CA CYS A 95 26.23 15.07 -20.45
C CYS A 95 27.49 14.41 -20.99
N HIS A 96 28.60 15.15 -21.06
CA HIS A 96 29.87 14.65 -21.58
C HIS A 96 30.94 14.58 -20.47
N GLY A 97 31.82 13.57 -20.55
CA GLY A 97 33.03 13.47 -19.71
C GLY A 97 32.82 12.99 -18.26
N ARG A 98 31.58 12.65 -17.87
CA ARG A 98 31.28 12.07 -16.53
C ARG A 98 31.56 10.58 -16.45
N ILE A 99 31.26 9.86 -17.54
CA ILE A 99 31.49 8.43 -17.70
C ILE A 99 32.23 8.27 -19.03
N GLN A 100 33.41 7.66 -19.01
CA GLN A 100 34.17 7.43 -20.24
C GLN A 100 33.36 6.54 -21.19
N GLY A 101 33.25 6.96 -22.45
CA GLY A 101 32.53 6.22 -23.49
C GLY A 101 31.00 6.29 -23.43
N GLN A 102 30.40 7.03 -22.48
CA GLN A 102 28.93 7.17 -22.39
C GLN A 102 28.48 8.63 -22.35
N THR A 103 27.46 8.94 -23.16
CA THR A 103 26.81 10.25 -23.23
C THR A 103 25.36 10.15 -22.75
N LEU A 104 25.17 10.40 -21.45
CA LEU A 104 23.85 10.27 -20.82
C LEU A 104 22.93 11.44 -21.17
N ILE A 105 21.65 11.17 -21.39
CA ILE A 105 20.64 12.19 -21.68
C ILE A 105 20.38 13.02 -20.43
N TYR A 106 20.52 14.35 -20.53
CA TYR A 106 20.24 15.25 -19.43
C TYR A 106 18.73 15.36 -19.18
N LEU A 107 18.30 15.20 -17.93
CA LEU A 107 16.92 15.48 -17.53
C LEU A 107 16.86 16.37 -16.28
N PRO A 108 16.15 17.51 -16.34
CA PRO A 108 15.94 18.36 -15.18
C PRO A 108 15.09 17.66 -14.12
N ASN A 109 15.48 17.77 -12.86
CA ASN A 109 14.89 16.99 -11.77
C ASN A 109 13.57 17.56 -11.21
N ARG A 110 13.20 18.79 -11.62
CA ARG A 110 12.00 19.50 -11.17
C ARG A 110 10.82 19.36 -12.13
N GLU A 111 11.03 18.74 -13.28
CA GLU A 111 10.02 18.57 -14.32
C GLU A 111 9.16 17.32 -14.08
N LYS A 112 7.87 17.43 -14.40
CA LYS A 112 6.88 16.36 -14.18
C LYS A 112 7.20 15.11 -14.98
N PHE A 113 7.63 15.28 -16.22
CA PHE A 113 8.06 14.19 -17.09
C PHE A 113 9.19 13.38 -16.43
N THR A 114 10.17 14.06 -15.83
CA THR A 114 11.29 13.39 -15.14
C THR A 114 10.80 12.64 -13.89
N GLU A 115 9.89 13.21 -13.10
CA GLU A 115 9.26 12.52 -11.97
C GLU A 115 8.55 11.23 -12.42
N LYS A 116 7.73 11.32 -13.48
CA LYS A 116 6.99 10.18 -14.05
C LYS A 116 7.91 9.13 -14.68
N LEU A 117 9.03 9.54 -15.28
CA LEU A 117 10.06 8.63 -15.80
C LEU A 117 10.73 7.86 -14.67
N VAL A 118 11.16 8.54 -13.61
CA VAL A 118 11.75 7.88 -12.44
C VAL A 118 10.73 6.97 -11.75
N GLN A 119 9.45 7.37 -11.70
CA GLN A 119 8.38 6.51 -11.21
C GLN A 119 8.20 5.24 -12.05
N GLN A 120 8.23 5.36 -13.38
CA GLN A 120 8.15 4.19 -14.26
C GLN A 120 9.33 3.25 -14.04
N VAL A 121 10.56 3.76 -14.01
CA VAL A 121 11.77 2.94 -13.76
C VAL A 121 11.72 2.30 -12.36
N HIS A 122 11.20 3.00 -11.35
CA HIS A 122 10.98 2.44 -10.02
C HIS A 122 10.03 1.22 -10.05
N CYS A 123 8.95 1.29 -10.83
CA CYS A 123 8.03 0.17 -10.99
C CYS A 123 8.63 -0.98 -11.83
N GLU A 124 9.38 -0.66 -12.90
CA GLU A 124 10.06 -1.65 -13.76
C GLU A 124 11.16 -2.40 -13.01
N THR A 125 11.82 -1.74 -12.05
CA THR A 125 12.79 -2.37 -11.12
C THR A 125 12.12 -3.11 -9.97
N LEU A 126 10.87 -3.54 -10.14
CA LEU A 126 10.07 -4.28 -9.15
C LEU A 126 10.03 -3.62 -7.77
N HIS A 127 9.83 -2.30 -7.75
CA HIS A 127 9.83 -1.48 -6.53
C HIS A 127 11.16 -1.47 -5.77
N GLY A 128 12.28 -1.53 -6.52
CA GLY A 128 13.63 -1.48 -6.00
C GLY A 128 13.91 -0.35 -4.99
N GLY A 129 14.95 -0.58 -4.18
CA GLY A 129 15.49 0.43 -3.27
C GLY A 129 16.06 1.64 -4.02
N VAL A 130 16.42 2.69 -3.28
CA VAL A 130 16.93 3.94 -3.88
C VAL A 130 18.14 3.68 -4.79
N ALA A 131 19.08 2.82 -4.36
CA ALA A 131 20.28 2.53 -5.13
C ALA A 131 19.97 1.83 -6.47
N LEU A 132 19.10 0.81 -6.45
CA LEU A 132 18.72 0.06 -7.65
C LEU A 132 17.99 0.96 -8.66
N THR A 133 16.99 1.72 -8.21
CA THR A 133 16.28 2.66 -9.10
C THR A 133 17.23 3.72 -9.65
N MET A 134 18.17 4.23 -8.84
CA MET A 134 19.18 5.18 -9.34
C MET A 134 20.10 4.57 -10.40
N ALA A 135 20.53 3.32 -10.22
CA ALA A 135 21.37 2.63 -11.18
C ALA A 135 20.65 2.46 -12.52
N ALA A 136 19.40 1.97 -12.51
CA ALA A 136 18.59 1.80 -13.71
C ALA A 136 18.32 3.12 -14.45
N VAL A 137 18.05 4.22 -13.73
CA VAL A 137 17.90 5.54 -14.37
C VAL A 137 19.22 5.98 -15.04
N ARG A 138 20.37 5.70 -14.42
CA ARG A 138 21.70 6.11 -14.91
C ARG A 138 22.20 5.33 -16.12
N GLU A 139 21.53 4.24 -16.51
CA GLU A 139 21.84 3.54 -17.75
C GLU A 139 21.62 4.43 -18.99
N ARG A 140 20.69 5.39 -18.90
CA ARG A 140 20.33 6.26 -20.04
C ARG A 140 20.28 7.74 -19.70
N TYR A 141 20.04 8.10 -18.45
CA TYR A 141 19.72 9.47 -18.05
C TYR A 141 20.62 9.98 -16.95
N TRP A 142 21.02 11.25 -17.07
CA TRP A 142 21.64 12.01 -15.99
C TRP A 142 20.65 13.03 -15.44
N VAL A 143 20.25 12.83 -14.17
CA VAL A 143 19.29 13.68 -13.48
C VAL A 143 19.96 14.34 -12.27
N PRO A 144 20.04 15.69 -12.17
CA PRO A 144 20.53 16.36 -10.97
C PRO A 144 19.73 15.95 -9.73
N LYS A 145 20.38 15.80 -8.57
CA LYS A 145 19.69 15.42 -7.30
C LYS A 145 18.82 14.15 -7.42
N LEU A 146 19.15 13.21 -8.32
CA LEU A 146 18.38 11.99 -8.58
C LEU A 146 18.01 11.21 -7.31
N ARG A 147 18.94 11.09 -6.35
CA ARG A 147 18.67 10.41 -5.06
C ARG A 147 17.46 10.99 -4.33
N SER A 148 17.36 12.32 -4.30
CA SER A 148 16.23 13.02 -3.67
C SER A 148 14.93 12.75 -4.41
N LEU A 149 14.97 12.77 -5.75
CA LEU A 149 13.81 12.49 -6.59
C LEU A 149 13.31 11.04 -6.39
N VAL A 150 14.22 10.07 -6.38
CA VAL A 150 13.89 8.65 -6.14
C VAL A 150 13.29 8.45 -4.75
N LYS A 151 13.82 9.11 -3.70
CA LYS A 151 13.21 9.07 -2.36
C LYS A 151 11.78 9.60 -2.37
N SER A 152 11.54 10.74 -3.04
CA SER A 152 10.21 11.34 -3.20
C SER A 152 9.25 10.39 -3.92
N VAL A 153 9.65 9.86 -5.09
CA VAL A 153 8.88 8.89 -5.87
C VAL A 153 8.52 7.65 -5.03
N ARG A 154 9.49 7.05 -4.33
CA ARG A 154 9.26 5.88 -3.47
C ARG A 154 8.28 6.19 -2.33
N SER A 155 8.40 7.35 -1.70
CA SER A 155 7.50 7.76 -0.61
C SER A 155 6.05 7.94 -1.06
N LYS A 156 5.83 8.29 -2.33
CA LYS A 156 4.49 8.46 -2.92
C LYS A 156 3.94 7.16 -3.53
N CYS A 157 4.78 6.17 -3.80
CA CYS A 157 4.39 4.91 -4.42
C CYS A 157 3.47 4.10 -3.50
N TYR A 158 2.25 3.81 -3.96
CA TYR A 158 1.27 3.01 -3.21
C TYR A 158 1.77 1.59 -2.89
N GLY A 159 2.44 0.93 -3.86
CA GLY A 159 3.05 -0.38 -3.65
C GLY A 159 4.04 -0.35 -2.49
N CYS A 160 5.01 0.58 -2.52
CA CYS A 160 5.96 0.74 -1.43
C CYS A 160 5.29 1.11 -0.10
N LYS A 161 4.27 2.00 -0.09
CA LYS A 161 3.54 2.34 1.13
C LYS A 161 2.88 1.13 1.77
N ARG A 162 2.23 0.28 0.96
CA ARG A 162 1.53 -0.92 1.44
C ARG A 162 2.50 -1.91 2.09
N PHE A 163 3.66 -2.15 1.48
CA PHE A 163 4.62 -3.14 1.98
C PHE A 163 5.55 -2.62 3.08
N ASN A 164 5.75 -1.30 3.19
CA ASN A 164 6.59 -0.69 4.24
C ASN A 164 5.75 -0.06 5.37
N ALA A 165 4.43 -0.25 5.38
CA ALA A 165 3.59 0.23 6.46
C ALA A 165 4.03 -0.43 7.77
N THR A 166 4.47 0.39 8.72
CA THR A 166 4.76 -0.08 10.07
C THR A 166 3.43 -0.23 10.82
N PRO A 167 3.24 -1.30 11.63
CA PRO A 167 2.10 -1.38 12.52
C PRO A 167 1.99 -0.11 13.37
N ALA A 168 0.76 0.33 13.65
CA ALA A 168 0.55 1.40 14.60
C ALA A 168 1.25 1.05 15.92
N ARG A 169 1.91 2.03 16.55
CA ARG A 169 2.51 1.80 17.87
C ARG A 169 1.40 1.32 18.80
N ASN A 170 1.68 0.26 19.56
CA ASN A 170 0.76 -0.21 20.59
C ASN A 170 0.43 0.96 21.51
N PRO A 171 -0.85 1.26 21.76
CA PRO A 171 -1.22 2.28 22.72
C PRO A 171 -0.70 1.90 24.11
N ILE A 172 -0.52 2.90 24.97
CA ILE A 172 -0.23 2.67 26.39
C ILE A 172 -1.34 1.76 26.94
N PRO A 173 -1.02 0.68 27.69
CA PRO A 173 -2.04 -0.20 28.26
C PRO A 173 -3.08 0.60 29.06
N GLY A 174 -4.36 0.40 28.75
CA GLY A 174 -5.46 1.00 29.50
C GLY A 174 -5.60 0.39 30.90
N GLN A 175 -6.42 1.01 31.75
CA GLN A 175 -6.81 0.43 33.03
C GLN A 175 -7.61 -0.86 32.83
N LEU A 176 -7.42 -1.83 33.73
CA LEU A 176 -8.25 -3.03 33.73
C LEU A 176 -9.70 -2.67 34.11
N PRO A 177 -10.71 -3.36 33.56
CA PRO A 177 -12.09 -3.15 33.98
C PRO A 177 -12.26 -3.34 35.49
N GLU A 178 -13.11 -2.52 36.12
CA GLU A 178 -13.44 -2.65 37.54
C GLU A 178 -13.96 -4.06 37.87
N ASP A 179 -14.71 -4.66 36.96
CA ASP A 179 -15.21 -6.03 37.06
C ASP A 179 -14.10 -7.11 37.14
N ARG A 180 -12.81 -6.77 36.93
CA ARG A 180 -11.64 -7.64 37.18
C ARG A 180 -10.84 -7.27 38.42
N THR A 181 -11.10 -6.13 39.04
CA THR A 181 -10.26 -5.56 40.10
C THR A 181 -11.02 -5.35 41.41
N THR A 182 -12.34 -5.17 41.34
CA THR A 182 -13.22 -5.03 42.51
C THR A 182 -13.49 -6.39 43.16
N VAL A 183 -13.42 -6.43 44.50
CA VAL A 183 -13.71 -7.62 45.28
C VAL A 183 -15.21 -7.92 45.22
N GLY A 184 -15.56 -9.18 44.95
CA GLY A 184 -16.93 -9.70 44.93
C GLY A 184 -16.97 -11.16 45.34
N ALA A 185 -18.11 -11.83 45.19
CA ALA A 185 -18.18 -13.27 45.50
C ALA A 185 -17.67 -14.14 44.31
N ALA A 186 -17.25 -15.37 44.57
CA ALA A 186 -16.78 -16.28 43.52
C ALA A 186 -17.86 -16.48 42.43
N PHE A 187 -17.48 -16.50 41.15
CA PHE A 187 -18.39 -16.59 40.00
C PHE A 187 -19.46 -15.48 39.89
N GLU A 188 -19.23 -14.29 40.47
CA GLU A 188 -20.16 -13.15 40.27
C GLU A 188 -20.10 -12.61 38.86
N ILE A 189 -18.86 -12.45 38.42
CA ILE A 189 -18.47 -11.92 37.14
C ILE A 189 -17.68 -13.06 36.51
N ILE A 190 -18.19 -13.54 35.39
CA ILE A 190 -17.59 -14.67 34.69
C ILE A 190 -17.25 -14.27 33.26
N GLY A 191 -16.17 -14.85 32.73
CA GLY A 191 -15.94 -14.95 31.30
C GLY A 191 -16.34 -16.33 30.83
N THR A 192 -17.11 -16.42 29.74
CA THR A 192 -17.46 -17.67 29.08
C THR A 192 -16.81 -17.74 27.70
N ASP A 193 -16.31 -18.92 27.35
CA ASP A 193 -15.75 -19.22 26.04
C ASP A 193 -16.00 -20.71 25.70
N PHE A 194 -15.88 -21.06 24.42
CA PHE A 194 -15.91 -22.45 23.98
C PHE A 194 -14.51 -22.95 23.65
N ALA A 195 -14.14 -24.07 24.24
CA ALA A 195 -13.02 -24.86 23.75
C ALA A 195 -13.50 -25.86 22.70
N GLY A 196 -12.68 -25.99 21.65
CA GLY A 196 -12.97 -26.68 20.39
C GLY A 196 -13.39 -28.15 20.50
N SER A 197 -13.61 -28.76 19.33
CA SER A 197 -14.20 -30.10 19.26
C SER A 197 -13.25 -31.18 19.78
N VAL A 198 -13.58 -31.73 20.94
CA VAL A 198 -13.01 -32.97 21.45
C VAL A 198 -13.73 -34.11 20.76
N LYS A 199 -13.00 -34.89 19.96
CA LYS A 199 -13.57 -36.08 19.32
C LYS A 199 -13.74 -37.18 20.35
N TYR A 200 -14.92 -37.76 20.41
CA TYR A 200 -15.18 -38.93 21.24
C TYR A 200 -15.72 -40.08 20.38
N LYS A 201 -15.44 -41.31 20.82
CA LYS A 201 -15.91 -42.51 20.13
C LYS A 201 -17.39 -42.72 20.43
N GLN A 202 -18.24 -42.61 19.41
CA GLN A 202 -19.67 -42.87 19.53
C GLN A 202 -20.01 -44.34 19.17
N GLY A 203 -19.13 -45.02 18.43
CA GLY A 203 -19.28 -46.43 18.06
C GLY A 203 -18.02 -47.03 17.44
N LYS A 204 -18.11 -48.24 16.87
CA LYS A 204 -16.95 -48.94 16.26
C LYS A 204 -16.34 -48.19 15.08
N LYS A 205 -17.13 -47.44 14.31
CA LYS A 205 -16.70 -46.63 13.14
C LYS A 205 -17.20 -45.17 13.16
N SER A 206 -17.85 -44.73 14.24
CA SER A 206 -18.39 -43.37 14.37
C SER A 206 -17.69 -42.59 15.48
N GLN A 207 -17.34 -41.34 15.16
CA GLN A 207 -16.81 -40.36 16.10
C GLN A 207 -17.79 -39.19 16.19
N GLY A 208 -18.13 -38.81 17.41
CA GLY A 208 -18.86 -37.58 17.70
C GLY A 208 -17.88 -36.45 18.04
N ASN A 209 -18.34 -35.22 17.91
CA ASN A 209 -17.66 -34.05 18.44
C ASN A 209 -18.34 -33.63 19.74
N SER A 210 -17.56 -33.23 20.72
CA SER A 210 -18.04 -32.53 21.91
C SER A 210 -17.27 -31.24 22.10
N TYR A 211 -17.89 -30.28 22.76
CA TYR A 211 -17.32 -28.96 23.02
C TYR A 211 -17.32 -28.72 24.52
N LEU A 212 -16.41 -27.87 24.99
CA LEU A 212 -16.36 -27.48 26.39
C LEU A 212 -16.82 -26.03 26.51
N ALA A 213 -17.88 -25.79 27.29
CA ALA A 213 -18.15 -24.46 27.80
C ALA A 213 -17.23 -24.20 29.00
N ILE A 214 -16.42 -23.16 28.88
CA ILE A 214 -15.48 -22.74 29.91
C ILE A 214 -16.09 -21.54 30.61
N PHE A 215 -16.40 -21.67 31.90
CA PHE A 215 -16.80 -20.54 32.74
C PHE A 215 -15.64 -20.20 33.68
N THR A 216 -15.05 -19.02 33.49
CA THR A 216 -13.93 -18.52 34.28
C THR A 216 -14.39 -17.43 35.23
N CYS A 217 -14.04 -17.52 36.52
CA CYS A 217 -14.32 -16.46 37.47
C CYS A 217 -13.30 -15.31 37.29
N SER A 218 -13.80 -14.08 37.13
CA SER A 218 -12.97 -12.89 36.98
C SER A 218 -12.06 -12.65 38.21
N LEU A 219 -12.60 -12.83 39.41
CA LEU A 219 -11.92 -12.56 40.67
C LEU A 219 -10.91 -13.67 41.06
N SER A 220 -11.38 -14.90 41.22
CA SER A 220 -10.54 -16.00 41.74
C SER A 220 -9.76 -16.75 40.68
N ARG A 221 -10.01 -16.47 39.39
CA ARG A 221 -9.50 -17.26 38.25
C ARG A 221 -9.92 -18.73 38.26
N ALA A 222 -10.86 -19.13 39.12
CA ALA A 222 -11.40 -20.48 39.13
C ALA A 222 -12.10 -20.80 37.79
N ILE A 223 -11.94 -22.02 37.31
CA ILE A 223 -12.50 -22.49 36.04
C ILE A 223 -13.54 -23.58 36.34
N HIS A 224 -14.72 -23.44 35.75
CA HIS A 224 -15.74 -24.48 35.71
C HIS A 224 -15.95 -24.91 34.27
N LEU A 225 -15.84 -26.21 34.02
CA LEU A 225 -15.98 -26.78 32.68
C LEU A 225 -17.28 -27.58 32.60
N GLU A 226 -18.01 -27.38 31.52
CA GLU A 226 -19.19 -28.17 31.19
C GLU A 226 -19.06 -28.73 29.77
N LEU A 227 -19.40 -30.00 29.61
CA LEU A 227 -19.39 -30.64 28.31
C LEU A 227 -20.70 -30.37 27.56
N MET A 228 -20.58 -30.13 26.26
CA MET A 228 -21.68 -29.91 25.32
C MET A 228 -21.53 -30.79 24.09
N ALA A 229 -22.64 -31.24 23.51
CA ALA A 229 -22.63 -32.07 22.30
C ALA A 229 -22.52 -31.24 21.00
N SER A 230 -23.03 -30.01 21.01
CA SER A 230 -22.93 -29.06 19.90
C SER A 230 -22.74 -27.64 20.44
N LEU A 231 -22.37 -26.71 19.55
CA LEU A 231 -22.31 -25.28 19.85
C LEU A 231 -23.67 -24.58 19.67
N GLU A 232 -24.77 -25.33 19.58
CA GLU A 232 -26.10 -24.74 19.46
C GLU A 232 -26.54 -24.05 20.75
N THR A 233 -27.36 -23.01 20.60
CA THR A 233 -27.81 -22.15 21.69
C THR A 233 -28.57 -22.93 22.76
N ASP A 234 -29.41 -23.89 22.39
CA ASP A 234 -30.18 -24.69 23.36
C ASP A 234 -29.29 -25.56 24.25
N ASN A 235 -28.22 -26.11 23.67
CA ASN A 235 -27.22 -26.87 24.40
C ASN A 235 -26.42 -25.96 25.34
N PHE A 236 -26.11 -24.73 24.91
CA PHE A 236 -25.48 -23.74 25.76
C PHE A 236 -26.39 -23.26 26.88
N ILE A 237 -27.68 -22.99 26.63
CA ILE A 237 -28.65 -22.58 27.66
C ILE A 237 -28.77 -23.67 28.74
N THR A 238 -28.85 -24.94 28.32
CA THR A 238 -28.91 -26.07 29.26
C THR A 238 -27.63 -26.16 30.08
N CYS A 239 -26.48 -25.96 29.44
CA CYS A 239 -25.18 -25.89 30.08
C CYS A 239 -25.08 -24.75 31.11
N LEU A 240 -25.53 -23.55 30.74
CA LEU A 240 -25.57 -22.38 31.60
C LEU A 240 -26.48 -22.60 32.82
N LYS A 241 -27.64 -23.22 32.64
CA LYS A 241 -28.53 -23.60 33.75
C LYS A 241 -27.84 -24.55 34.73
N ARG A 242 -27.10 -25.56 34.25
CA ARG A 242 -26.31 -26.47 35.12
C ARG A 242 -25.22 -25.73 35.88
N PHE A 243 -24.50 -24.83 35.21
CA PHE A 243 -23.50 -23.98 35.85
C PHE A 243 -24.12 -23.14 36.98
N ILE A 244 -25.24 -22.46 36.71
CA ILE A 244 -25.94 -21.61 37.68
C ILE A 244 -26.42 -22.43 38.88
N ALA A 245 -26.97 -23.62 38.64
CA ALA A 245 -27.45 -24.51 39.70
C ALA A 245 -26.31 -25.00 40.62
N ARG A 246 -25.09 -25.21 40.08
CA ARG A 246 -23.94 -25.72 40.82
C ARG A 246 -23.12 -24.64 41.53
N ARG A 247 -22.99 -23.45 40.93
CA ARG A 247 -22.12 -22.38 41.43
C ARG A 247 -22.92 -21.28 42.08
N ARG A 248 -23.67 -20.54 41.27
CA ARG A 248 -24.70 -19.54 41.59
C ARG A 248 -25.05 -18.78 40.33
N ARG A 249 -26.06 -17.93 40.41
CA ARG A 249 -26.39 -16.97 39.34
C ARG A 249 -25.31 -15.89 39.24
N PRO A 250 -24.62 -15.74 38.09
CA PRO A 250 -23.70 -14.63 37.87
C PRO A 250 -24.47 -13.32 37.71
N ARG A 251 -23.84 -12.21 38.13
CA ARG A 251 -24.31 -10.84 37.88
C ARG A 251 -23.95 -10.39 36.46
N VAL A 252 -22.75 -10.74 36.00
CA VAL A 252 -22.22 -10.36 34.68
C VAL A 252 -21.59 -11.58 34.01
N ILE A 253 -21.90 -11.78 32.73
CA ILE A 253 -21.29 -12.80 31.87
C ILE A 253 -20.64 -12.06 30.70
N TYR A 254 -19.32 -12.17 30.56
CA TYR A 254 -18.58 -11.72 29.39
C TYR A 254 -18.38 -12.88 28.41
N SER A 255 -18.59 -12.65 27.13
CA SER A 255 -18.29 -13.59 26.06
C SER A 255 -17.69 -12.85 24.88
N ASP A 256 -17.23 -13.59 23.88
CA ASP A 256 -17.06 -13.02 22.54
C ASP A 256 -18.43 -12.83 21.84
N ASN A 257 -18.39 -12.34 20.60
CA ASN A 257 -19.58 -12.16 19.76
C ASN A 257 -19.95 -13.45 19.00
N GLY A 258 -19.65 -14.64 19.55
CA GLY A 258 -20.08 -15.91 18.98
C GLY A 258 -21.60 -15.99 18.87
N GLY A 259 -22.11 -16.48 17.73
CA GLY A 259 -23.56 -16.50 17.45
C GLY A 259 -24.40 -17.16 18.55
N THR A 260 -23.88 -18.25 19.14
CA THR A 260 -24.51 -18.95 20.26
C THR A 260 -24.70 -18.06 21.49
N PHE A 261 -23.71 -17.23 21.82
CA PHE A 261 -23.80 -16.32 22.96
C PHE A 261 -24.74 -15.15 22.70
N ILE A 262 -24.73 -14.62 21.47
CA ILE A 262 -25.67 -13.56 21.04
C ILE A 262 -27.12 -14.05 21.16
N GLU A 263 -27.42 -15.26 20.67
CA GLU A 263 -28.77 -15.82 20.78
C GLU A 263 -29.14 -16.15 22.23
N ALA A 264 -28.19 -16.63 23.04
CA ALA A 264 -28.41 -16.85 24.46
C ALA A 264 -28.69 -15.54 25.22
N GLU A 265 -28.04 -14.43 24.85
CA GLU A 265 -28.32 -13.10 25.40
C GLU A 265 -29.77 -12.68 25.11
N LYS A 266 -30.23 -12.84 23.87
CA LYS A 266 -31.62 -12.54 23.49
C LYS A 266 -32.60 -13.36 24.32
N TRP A 267 -32.34 -14.66 24.47
CA TRP A 267 -33.15 -15.54 25.30
C TRP A 267 -33.17 -15.09 26.78
N LEU A 268 -32.01 -14.72 27.35
CA LEU A 268 -31.92 -14.23 28.73
C LEU A 268 -32.69 -12.92 28.94
N ARG A 269 -32.73 -12.04 27.94
CA ARG A 269 -33.48 -10.77 28.01
C ARG A 269 -35.00 -10.98 28.00
N GLN A 270 -35.49 -12.05 27.36
CA GLN A 270 -36.92 -12.38 27.34
C GLN A 270 -37.42 -12.96 28.66
N LEU A 271 -36.52 -13.49 29.50
CA LEU A 271 -36.87 -14.06 30.82
C LEU A 271 -36.96 -13.02 31.93
N ARG A 272 -36.67 -11.75 31.63
CA ARG A 272 -36.63 -10.65 32.59
C ARG A 272 -37.93 -9.87 32.56
#